data_AF-A0A1P8TL53-F1
#
_entry.id   AF-A0A1P8TL53-F1
#
_cell.length_a   1.000
_cell.length_b   1.000
_cell.length_c   1.000
_cell.angle_alpha   90.00
_cell.angle_beta   90.00
_cell.angle_gamma   90.00
#
_symmetry.space_group_name_H-M   'P 1'
#
loop_
_entity.id
_entity.type
_entity.pdbx_description
1 polymer ?
#
loop_
_entity_poly.entity_id
_entity_poly.type
_entity_poly.pdbx_seq_one_letter_code
_entity_poly.pdbx_strand_id
1 'polypeptide(L)' 'MVDEKHCPTCRQLHLFRRVTPAEEVHIAREVGVAEARGFWRCTNPGCLWVQPYHVQKRGFELPKETFG' A
#
# COMPACT_ATOMS: atom_id res chain seq x y z
N MET A 1 -6.38 -7.51 -10.07
CA MET A 1 -7.56 -6.97 -9.36
C MET A 1 -7.15 -5.64 -8.76
N VAL A 2 -7.93 -4.60 -9.03
CA VAL A 2 -7.78 -3.26 -8.46
C VAL A 2 -9.10 -2.86 -7.80
N ASP A 3 -9.04 -2.03 -6.77
CA ASP A 3 -10.21 -1.55 -6.05
C ASP A 3 -10.06 -0.05 -5.76
N GLU A 4 -11.13 0.72 -5.86
CA GLU A 4 -11.08 2.16 -5.60
C GLU A 4 -11.16 2.44 -4.10
N LYS A 5 -10.15 3.12 -3.57
CA LYS A 5 -10.05 3.45 -2.14
C LYS A 5 -9.51 4.85 -1.93
N HIS A 6 -9.83 5.41 -0.77
CA HIS A 6 -9.29 6.71 -0.38
C HIS A 6 -7.79 6.60 -0.11
N CYS A 7 -6.99 7.40 -0.83
CA CYS A 7 -5.56 7.52 -0.62
C CYS A 7 -5.26 8.77 0.24
N PRO A 8 -4.72 8.62 1.46
CA PRO A 8 -4.35 9.75 2.31
C PRO A 8 -3.29 10.67 1.69
N THR A 9 -2.33 10.13 0.95
CA THR A 9 -1.29 10.91 0.26
C THR A 9 -1.87 11.73 -0.89
N CYS A 10 -2.72 11.13 -1.73
CA CYS A 10 -3.36 11.82 -2.85
C CYS A 10 -4.57 12.68 -2.45
N ARG A 11 -5.09 12.51 -1.22
CA ARG A 11 -6.30 13.16 -0.69
C ARG A 11 -7.55 13.00 -1.57
N GLN A 12 -7.65 11.87 -2.27
CA GLN A 12 -8.78 11.53 -3.15
C GLN A 12 -8.91 10.01 -3.31
N LEU A 13 -10.02 9.57 -3.91
CA LEU A 13 -10.20 8.17 -4.31
C LEU A 13 -9.25 7.83 -5.45
N HIS A 14 -8.58 6.69 -5.32
CA HIS A 14 -7.67 6.16 -6.33
C HIS A 14 -7.80 4.66 -6.42
N LEU A 15 -7.37 4.09 -7.54
CA LEU A 15 -7.23 2.66 -7.65
C LEU A 15 -6.06 2.17 -6.79
N PHE A 16 -6.31 1.08 -6.09
CA PHE A 16 -5.32 0.34 -5.33
C PHE A 16 -5.15 -1.03 -5.96
N ARG A 17 -3.90 -1.46 -6.13
CA ARG A 17 -3.56 -2.84 -6.52
C ARG A 17 -3.07 -3.61 -5.30
N ARG A 18 -3.11 -4.94 -5.36
CA ARG A 18 -2.36 -5.76 -4.40
C ARG A 18 -0.88 -5.42 -4.45
N VAL A 19 -0.22 -5.45 -3.31
CA VAL A 19 1.23 -5.26 -3.22
C VAL A 19 1.96 -6.37 -4.00
N THR A 20 3.15 -6.06 -4.52
CA THR A 20 4.04 -7.05 -5.14
C THR A 20 4.70 -7.90 -4.06
N PRO A 21 5.28 -9.06 -4.41
CA PRO A 21 6.00 -9.87 -3.43
C PRO A 21 7.15 -9.12 -2.74
N ALA A 22 7.86 -8.24 -3.45
CA ALA A 22 8.93 -7.43 -2.87
C ALA A 22 8.39 -6.39 -1.87
N GLU A 23 7.29 -5.72 -2.20
CA GLU A 23 6.59 -4.81 -1.29
C GLU A 23 6.06 -5.55 -0.08
N GLU A 24 5.45 -6.73 -0.27
CA GLU A 24 4.93 -7.58 0.80
C GLU A 24 6.03 -7.99 1.77
N VAL A 25 7.22 -8.36 1.30
CA VAL A 25 8.37 -8.68 2.16
C VAL A 25 8.78 -7.48 3.01
N HIS A 26 8.77 -6.27 2.44
CA HIS A 26 9.08 -5.07 3.20
C HIS A 26 7.99 -4.77 4.24
N ILE A 27 6.73 -4.80 3.82
CA ILE A 27 5.58 -4.59 4.71
C ILE A 27 5.56 -5.63 5.84
N ALA A 28 5.90 -6.88 5.55
CA ALA A 28 5.99 -7.94 6.54
C ALA A 28 7.05 -7.69 7.62
N ARG A 29 8.10 -6.92 7.31
CA ARG A 29 9.10 -6.48 8.31
C ARG A 29 8.56 -5.39 9.22
N GLU A 30 7.69 -4.52 8.68
CA GLU A 30 7.10 -3.41 9.42
C GLU A 30 5.91 -3.83 10.29
N VAL A 31 5.01 -4.67 9.77
CA VAL A 31 3.72 -5.01 10.42
C VAL A 31 3.52 -6.50 10.68
N GLY A 32 4.47 -7.35 10.26
CA GLY A 32 4.37 -8.81 10.37
C GLY A 32 3.77 -9.50 9.14
N VAL A 33 4.21 -10.75 8.90
CA VAL A 33 3.88 -11.54 7.70
C VAL A 33 2.37 -11.80 7.54
N ALA A 34 1.66 -12.04 8.65
CA ALA A 34 0.23 -12.34 8.62
C ALA A 34 -0.60 -11.15 8.11
N GLU A 35 -0.19 -9.93 8.46
CA GLU A 35 -0.91 -8.71 8.09
C GLU A 35 -0.51 -8.20 6.70
N ALA A 36 0.75 -8.38 6.30
CA ALA A 36 1.27 -7.89 5.01
C ALA A 36 0.48 -8.37 3.79
N ARG A 37 -0.02 -9.61 3.81
CA ARG A 37 -0.82 -10.20 2.71
C ARG A 37 -2.12 -9.44 2.41
N GLY A 38 -2.60 -8.66 3.36
CA GLY A 38 -3.81 -7.85 3.24
C GLY A 38 -3.58 -6.44 2.70
N PHE A 39 -2.34 -6.06 2.38
CA PHE A 39 -1.99 -4.70 1.96
C PHE A 39 -2.15 -4.48 0.46
N TRP A 40 -2.46 -3.24 0.13
CA TRP A 40 -2.68 -2.76 -1.23
C TRP A 40 -1.95 -1.44 -1.42
N ARG A 41 -1.39 -1.23 -2.62
CA ARG A 41 -0.66 -0.02 -3.02
C ARG A 41 -1.49 0.85 -3.95
N CYS A 42 -1.48 2.16 -3.72
CA CYS A 42 -2.07 3.12 -4.65
C CYS A 42 -1.38 3.05 -6.02
N THR A 43 -2.15 3.10 -7.12
CA THR A 43 -1.60 3.07 -8.49
C THR A 43 -1.30 4.45 -9.07
N ASN A 44 -1.57 5.52 -8.33
CA ASN A 44 -1.27 6.87 -8.79
C ASN A 44 0.25 7.03 -8.99
N PRO A 45 0.72 7.56 -10.13
CA PRO A 45 2.15 7.73 -10.39
C PRO A 45 2.85 8.52 -9.27
N GLY A 46 3.96 7.96 -8.76
CA GLY A 46 4.72 8.56 -7.66
C GLY A 46 4.11 8.39 -6.26
N CYS A 47 2.93 7.78 -6.13
CA CYS A 47 2.35 7.48 -4.82
C CYS A 47 2.84 6.11 -4.31
N LEU A 48 3.50 6.13 -3.15
CA LEU A 48 4.06 4.95 -2.50
C LEU A 48 3.22 4.48 -1.30
N TRP A 49 2.06 5.08 -1.11
CA TRP A 49 1.13 4.72 -0.05
C TRP A 49 0.62 3.28 -0.21
N VAL A 50 0.80 2.51 0.86
CA VAL A 50 0.22 1.17 1.02
C VAL A 50 -0.72 1.15 2.21
N GLN A 51 -1.80 0.39 2.14
CA GLN A 51 -2.74 0.23 3.25
C GLN A 51 -3.45 -1.13 3.25
N PRO A 52 -3.89 -1.62 4.42
CA PRO A 52 -4.77 -2.78 4.49
C PRO A 52 -6.08 -2.54 3.74
N TYR A 53 -6.63 -3.59 3.14
CA TYR A 53 -7.87 -3.48 2.35
C TYR A 53 -9.06 -2.86 3.11
N HIS A 54 -9.22 -3.20 4.39
CA HIS A 54 -10.33 -2.76 5.23
C HIS A 54 -10.00 -1.61 6.18
N VAL A 55 -8.71 -1.27 6.38
CA VAL A 55 -8.27 -0.36 7.46
C VAL A 55 -7.24 0.65 6.95
N GLN A 56 -7.69 1.62 6.18
CA GLN A 56 -6.83 2.65 5.56
C GLN A 56 -5.90 3.40 6.54
N LYS A 57 -6.35 3.62 7.79
CA LYS A 57 -5.60 4.35 8.82
C LYS A 57 -4.32 3.67 9.29
N ARG A 58 -4.16 2.37 8.99
CA ARG A 58 -2.97 1.58 9.30
C ARG A 58 -1.98 1.50 8.14
N GLY A 59 -2.25 2.24 7.06
CA GLY A 59 -1.32 2.37 5.95
C GLY A 59 -0.11 3.24 6.29
N PHE A 60 0.87 3.19 5.40
CA PHE A 60 2.10 3.96 5.47
C PHE A 60 2.69 4.14 4.07
N GLU A 61 3.70 4.99 3.95
CA GLU A 61 4.41 5.21 2.69
C GLU A 61 5.62 4.29 2.57
N LEU A 62 5.74 3.57 1.44
CA LEU A 62 6.93 2.78 1.16
C LEU A 62 8.14 3.70 0.87
N PRO A 63 9.37 3.27 1.22
CA PRO A 63 10.56 4.08 0.99
C PRO A 63 10.82 4.30 -0.50
N LYS A 64 10.92 5.58 -0.88
CA LYS A 64 11.13 6.02 -2.27
C LYS A 64 12.43 5.53 -2.89
N GLU A 65 13.48 5.43 -2.08
CA GLU A 65 14.78 4.88 -2.48
C GLU A 65 14.71 3.41 -2.92
N THR A 66 13.69 2.65 -2.48
CA THR A 66 13.53 1.23 -2.82
C THR A 66 12.38 0.96 -3.79
N PHE A 67 11.29 1.75 -3.73
CA PHE A 67 10.03 1.47 -4.45
C PHE A 67 9.50 2.63 -5.32
N GLY A 68 10.27 3.72 -5.40
CA GLY A 68 9.97 4.95 -6.14
C GLY A 68 10.22 4.89 -7.63
#